data_AF-A0A1A8E6G7-F1
#
_entry.id   AF-A0A1A8E6G7-F1
#
_cell.length_a   1.000
_cell.length_b   1.000
_cell.length_c   1.000
_cell.angle_alpha   90.00
_cell.angle_beta   90.00
_cell.angle_gamma   90.00
#
_symmetry.space_group_name_H-M   'P 1'
#
loop_
_entity.id
_entity.type
_entity.pdbx_description
1 polymer ?
#
loop_
_entity_poly.entity_id
_entity_poly.type
_entity_poly.pdbx_seq_one_letter_code
_entity_poly.pdbx_strand_id
1 'polypeptide(L)'
;TSRCISAAQLKSVRDVLYLSGPDLQRRTALSCSEVQELLTAAAAACRRHRPTTALQLHHSERQRSKSSLRLSAACPVLDLLLRGGLPVGAITELSGESGAGKTQLGLQLCLSVQYPPEHGG
;
A
#
# COMPACT_ATOMS: atom_id res chain seq x y z
N THR A 1 -28.10 -12.09 -3.39
CA THR A 1 -26.78 -11.48 -3.10
C THR A 1 -25.93 -11.23 -4.34
N SER A 2 -25.56 -12.23 -5.15
CA SER A 2 -24.63 -12.03 -6.29
C SER A 2 -25.08 -10.97 -7.33
N ARG A 3 -26.37 -10.95 -7.72
CA ARG A 3 -26.92 -9.91 -8.64
C ARG A 3 -26.88 -8.49 -8.06
N CYS A 4 -27.07 -8.34 -6.74
CA CYS A 4 -27.05 -7.05 -6.06
C CYS A 4 -25.63 -6.49 -5.98
N ILE A 5 -24.65 -7.37 -5.77
CA ILE A 5 -23.22 -7.02 -5.71
C ILE A 5 -22.72 -6.59 -7.10
N SER A 6 -23.13 -7.29 -8.17
CA SER A 6 -22.79 -6.88 -9.55
C SER A 6 -23.44 -5.56 -9.95
N ALA A 7 -24.68 -5.30 -9.50
CA ALA A 7 -25.36 -4.02 -9.75
C ALA A 7 -24.70 -2.85 -9.01
N ALA A 8 -24.09 -3.11 -7.85
CA ALA A 8 -23.34 -2.13 -7.05
C ALA A 8 -21.93 -1.81 -7.58
N GLN A 9 -21.54 -2.34 -8.75
CA GLN A 9 -20.20 -2.25 -9.33
C GLN A 9 -19.05 -2.75 -8.44
N LEU A 10 -19.33 -3.67 -7.51
CA LEU A 10 -18.31 -4.32 -6.70
C LEU A 10 -17.70 -5.47 -7.51
N LYS A 11 -16.46 -5.29 -7.97
CA LYS A 11 -15.76 -6.23 -8.87
C LYS A 11 -14.86 -7.20 -8.12
N SER A 12 -14.49 -6.88 -6.89
CA SER A 12 -13.60 -7.69 -6.07
C SER A 12 -14.06 -7.79 -4.61
N VAL A 13 -13.59 -8.83 -3.92
CA VAL A 13 -13.83 -9.01 -2.47
C VAL A 13 -13.24 -7.85 -1.65
N ARG A 14 -12.19 -7.18 -2.14
CA ARG A 14 -11.63 -5.99 -1.48
C ARG A 14 -12.56 -4.79 -1.57
N ASP A 15 -13.29 -4.66 -2.67
CA ASP A 15 -14.21 -3.53 -2.87
C ASP A 15 -15.31 -3.53 -1.79
N VAL A 16 -15.71 -4.73 -1.34
CA VAL A 16 -16.63 -4.92 -0.21
C VAL A 16 -16.03 -4.35 1.08
N LEU A 17 -14.73 -4.60 1.33
CA LEU A 17 -14.04 -4.17 2.55
C LEU A 17 -13.67 -2.67 2.57
N TYR A 18 -13.66 -1.99 1.41
CA TYR A 18 -13.41 -0.56 1.33
C TYR A 18 -14.65 0.30 1.66
N LEU A 19 -15.83 -0.31 1.74
CA LEU A 19 -17.08 0.38 2.04
C LEU A 19 -17.51 0.13 3.48
N SER A 20 -18.17 1.13 4.08
CA SER A 20 -18.83 0.94 5.37
C SER A 20 -20.07 0.06 5.21
N GLY A 21 -20.51 -0.57 6.30
CA GLY A 21 -21.77 -1.36 6.31
C GLY A 21 -22.96 -0.58 5.75
N PRO A 22 -23.25 0.66 6.21
CA PRO A 22 -24.32 1.48 5.66
C PRO A 22 -24.16 1.81 4.16
N ASP A 23 -22.92 1.99 3.68
CA ASP A 23 -22.67 2.22 2.25
C ASP A 23 -22.98 0.98 1.41
N LEU A 24 -22.63 -0.20 1.92
CA LEU A 24 -22.98 -1.46 1.28
C LEU A 24 -24.49 -1.64 1.22
N GLN A 25 -25.23 -1.35 2.29
CA GLN A 25 -26.69 -1.41 2.30
C GLN A 25 -27.29 -0.48 1.23
N ARG A 26 -26.82 0.77 1.16
CA ARG A 26 -27.30 1.75 0.17
C ARG A 26 -27.02 1.32 -1.28
N ARG A 27 -25.87 0.70 -1.53
CA ARG A 27 -25.46 0.30 -2.89
C ARG A 27 -26.00 -1.04 -3.35
N THR A 28 -26.22 -1.97 -2.42
CA THR A 28 -26.60 -3.36 -2.73
C THR A 28 -28.07 -3.67 -2.38
N ALA A 29 -28.76 -2.76 -1.68
CA ALA A 29 -30.10 -2.97 -1.12
C ALA A 29 -30.21 -4.23 -0.22
N LEU A 30 -29.08 -4.68 0.33
CA LEU A 30 -29.04 -5.78 1.30
C LEU A 30 -29.44 -5.29 2.70
N SER A 31 -30.03 -6.19 3.48
CA SER A 31 -30.32 -5.95 4.90
C SER A 31 -29.04 -5.84 5.74
N CYS A 32 -29.17 -5.34 6.97
CA CYS A 32 -28.04 -5.19 7.89
C CYS A 32 -27.35 -6.55 8.18
N SER A 33 -28.14 -7.60 8.38
CA SER A 33 -27.63 -8.96 8.61
C SER A 33 -26.89 -9.52 7.40
N GLU A 34 -27.45 -9.37 6.19
CA GLU A 34 -26.80 -9.82 4.96
C GLU A 34 -25.48 -9.08 4.69
N VAL A 35 -25.43 -7.77 4.98
CA VAL A 35 -24.20 -6.99 4.88
C VAL A 35 -23.17 -7.46 5.90
N GLN A 36 -23.58 -7.77 7.13
CA GLN A 36 -22.68 -8.28 8.15
C GLN A 36 -22.10 -9.66 7.79
N GLU A 37 -22.93 -10.55 7.25
CA GLU A 37 -22.50 -11.86 6.73
C GLU A 37 -21.52 -11.69 5.57
N LEU A 38 -21.83 -10.79 4.63
CA LEU A 38 -20.98 -10.48 3.49
C LEU A 38 -19.62 -9.93 3.93
N LEU A 39 -19.59 -8.98 4.87
CA LEU A 39 -18.35 -8.43 5.43
C LEU A 39 -17.52 -9.50 6.14
N THR A 40 -18.17 -10.38 6.90
CA THR A 40 -17.50 -11.47 7.62
C THR A 40 -16.88 -12.47 6.64
N ALA A 41 -17.62 -12.86 5.60
CA ALA A 41 -17.15 -13.75 4.54
C ALA A 41 -16.02 -13.10 3.73
N ALA A 42 -16.17 -11.83 3.34
CA ALA A 42 -15.15 -11.08 2.60
C ALA A 42 -13.86 -10.93 3.43
N ALA A 43 -13.98 -10.62 4.72
CA ALA A 43 -12.84 -10.55 5.63
C ALA A 43 -12.15 -11.90 5.76
N ALA A 44 -12.90 -13.00 5.92
CA ALA A 44 -12.33 -14.35 5.97
C ALA A 44 -11.57 -14.71 4.68
N ALA A 45 -12.14 -14.38 3.52
CA ALA A 45 -11.52 -14.62 2.22
C ALA A 45 -10.29 -13.73 1.95
N CYS A 46 -10.25 -12.51 2.49
CA CYS A 46 -9.13 -11.58 2.31
C CYS A 46 -8.02 -11.71 3.35
N ARG A 47 -8.19 -12.49 4.42
CA ARG A 47 -7.18 -12.69 5.46
C ARG A 47 -5.95 -13.40 4.88
N ARG A 48 -4.97 -12.61 4.42
CA ARG A 48 -3.69 -13.13 3.91
C ARG A 48 -2.81 -13.72 5.01
N HIS A 49 -2.93 -13.23 6.25
CA HIS A 49 -2.08 -13.64 7.37
C HIS A 49 -2.87 -13.77 8.67
N ARG A 50 -2.42 -14.70 9.52
CA ARG A 50 -2.92 -14.84 10.90
C ARG A 50 -2.60 -13.55 11.70
N PRO A 51 -3.43 -13.14 12.68
CA PRO A 51 -3.05 -12.09 13.60
C PRO A 51 -1.67 -12.35 14.17
N THR A 52 -0.79 -11.37 14.06
CA THR A 52 0.59 -11.44 14.53
C THR A 52 0.76 -10.48 15.69
N THR A 53 1.55 -10.88 16.67
CA THR A 53 1.87 -10.01 17.81
C THR A 53 2.80 -8.87 17.36
N ALA A 54 2.82 -7.77 18.11
CA ALA A 54 3.72 -6.66 17.83
C ALA A 54 5.20 -7.09 17.77
N LEU A 55 5.61 -8.05 18.62
CA LEU A 55 6.96 -8.61 18.61
C LEU A 55 7.27 -9.35 17.30
N GLN A 56 6.34 -10.19 16.84
CA GLN A 56 6.53 -10.94 15.59
C GLN A 56 6.56 -9.99 14.37
N LEU A 57 5.70 -8.97 14.36
CA LEU A 57 5.72 -7.93 13.34
C LEU A 57 7.07 -7.22 13.30
N HIS A 58 7.56 -6.76 14.46
CA HIS A 58 8.86 -6.09 14.57
C HIS A 58 10.03 -6.95 14.09
N HIS A 59 10.04 -8.24 14.42
CA HIS A 59 11.04 -9.17 13.89
C HIS A 59 10.93 -9.30 12.36
N SER A 60 9.71 -9.42 11.82
CA SER A 60 9.49 -9.51 10.38
C SER A 60 9.90 -8.24 9.63
N GLU A 61 9.61 -7.06 10.18
CA GLU A 61 9.97 -5.76 9.60
C GLU A 61 11.47 -5.54 9.59
N ARG A 62 12.17 -5.94 10.66
CA ARG A 62 13.64 -5.88 10.69
C ARG A 62 14.29 -6.74 9.63
N GLN A 63 13.77 -7.94 9.40
CA GLN A 63 14.26 -8.79 8.30
C GLN A 63 13.90 -8.19 6.95
N ARG A 64 12.68 -7.69 6.80
CA ARG A 64 12.21 -7.05 5.56
C ARG A 64 12.99 -5.79 5.23
N SER A 65 13.40 -5.00 6.21
CA SER A 65 14.18 -3.77 6.01
C SER A 65 15.63 -4.07 5.57
N LYS A 66 16.16 -5.25 5.91
CA LYS A 66 17.46 -5.71 5.39
C LYS A 66 17.37 -6.21 3.96
N SER A 67 16.22 -6.75 3.56
CA SER A 67 15.98 -7.29 2.22
C SER A 67 15.08 -6.40 1.35
N SER A 68 14.76 -5.19 1.79
CA SER A 68 13.82 -4.32 1.08
C SER A 68 14.51 -3.68 -0.10
N LEU A 69 13.91 -3.82 -1.28
CA LEU A 69 14.27 -3.04 -2.46
C LEU A 69 14.21 -1.54 -2.13
N ARG A 70 15.24 -0.82 -2.56
CA ARG A 70 15.39 0.62 -2.35
C ARG A 70 15.80 1.26 -3.67
N LEU A 71 15.16 2.38 -3.99
CA LEU A 71 15.47 3.20 -5.14
C LEU A 71 16.49 4.27 -4.74
N SER A 72 17.61 4.35 -5.45
CA SER A 72 18.61 5.40 -5.22
C SER A 72 18.05 6.78 -5.55
N ALA A 73 18.43 7.77 -4.75
CA ALA A 73 18.22 9.19 -5.02
C ALA A 73 19.24 9.75 -6.04
N ALA A 74 20.08 8.89 -6.64
CA ALA A 74 21.20 9.22 -7.51
C ALA A 74 22.20 10.22 -6.88
N CYS A 75 22.26 10.23 -5.56
CA CYS A 75 23.13 11.08 -4.77
C CYS A 75 23.64 10.28 -3.57
N PRO A 76 24.94 9.92 -3.53
CA PRO A 76 25.49 9.07 -2.47
C PRO A 76 25.25 9.59 -1.05
N VAL A 77 25.23 10.92 -0.88
CA VAL A 77 24.97 11.56 0.42
C VAL A 77 23.51 11.34 0.84
N LEU A 78 22.57 11.54 -0.07
CA LEU A 78 21.14 11.31 0.21
C LEU A 78 20.85 9.83 0.41
N ASP A 79 21.47 8.95 -0.37
CA ASP A 79 21.31 7.50 -0.20
C ASP A 79 21.80 7.05 1.17
N LEU A 80 22.94 7.55 1.63
CA LEU A 80 23.44 7.25 2.97
C LEU A 80 22.45 7.73 4.05
N LEU A 81 21.95 8.96 3.94
CA LEU A 81 20.94 9.51 4.86
C LEU A 81 19.65 8.68 4.88
N LEU A 82 19.25 8.16 3.72
CA LEU A 82 18.05 7.33 3.55
C LEU A 82 18.30 5.84 3.81
N ARG A 83 19.53 5.45 4.21
CA ARG A 83 19.95 4.06 4.45
C ARG A 83 19.91 3.18 3.19
N GLY A 84 20.49 3.67 2.11
CA GLY A 84 20.58 3.02 0.81
C GLY A 84 19.50 3.43 -0.19
N GLY A 85 18.84 4.58 0.01
CA GLY A 85 17.79 5.09 -0.89
C GLY A 85 16.37 4.92 -0.37
N LEU A 86 15.38 5.29 -1.19
CA LEU A 86 13.96 5.33 -0.87
C LEU A 86 13.35 3.92 -0.79
N PRO A 87 12.64 3.55 0.29
CA PRO A 87 12.08 2.22 0.46
C PRO A 87 10.89 1.96 -0.48
N VAL A 88 10.91 0.84 -1.21
CA VAL A 88 9.79 0.39 -2.02
C VAL A 88 8.65 -0.13 -1.13
N GLY A 89 7.40 0.20 -1.49
CA GLY A 89 6.21 -0.22 -0.76
C GLY A 89 5.81 0.69 0.40
N ALA A 90 6.47 1.85 0.54
CA ALA A 90 6.09 2.93 1.45
C ALA A 90 5.87 4.24 0.68
N ILE A 91 5.09 5.16 1.25
CA ILE A 91 4.94 6.52 0.74
C ILE A 91 6.06 7.37 1.37
N THR A 92 6.84 8.06 0.54
CA THR A 92 7.81 9.06 1.00
C THR A 92 7.36 10.45 0.58
N GLU A 93 7.23 11.36 1.55
CA GLU A 93 6.89 12.75 1.31
C GLU A 93 8.16 13.60 1.18
N LEU A 94 8.21 14.45 0.16
CA LEU A 94 9.27 15.43 -0.05
C LEU A 94 8.69 16.84 0.10
N SER A 95 9.05 17.53 1.18
CA SER A 95 8.54 18.85 1.53
C SER A 95 9.66 19.88 1.69
N GLY A 96 9.34 21.15 1.48
CA GLY A 96 10.30 22.27 1.51
C GLY A 96 9.86 23.46 0.66
N GLU A 97 10.56 24.58 0.79
CA GLU A 97 10.25 25.84 0.07
C GLU A 97 10.39 25.72 -1.46
N SER A 98 9.85 26.69 -2.20
CA SER A 98 10.08 26.78 -3.64
C SER A 98 11.57 26.89 -3.95
N GLY A 99 12.04 26.21 -5.00
CA GLY A 99 13.46 26.17 -5.34
C GLY A 99 14.31 25.17 -4.53
N ALA A 100 13.77 24.52 -3.50
CA ALA A 100 14.51 23.51 -2.69
C ALA A 100 14.86 22.20 -3.43
N GLY A 101 14.68 22.13 -4.76
CA GLY A 101 15.04 20.96 -5.57
C GLY A 101 14.02 19.81 -5.59
N LYS A 102 12.83 19.97 -5.00
CA LYS A 102 11.82 18.89 -4.90
C LYS A 102 11.43 18.29 -6.26
N THR A 103 11.10 19.14 -7.22
CA THR A 103 10.74 18.71 -8.58
C THR A 103 11.93 18.06 -9.30
N GLN A 104 13.15 18.57 -9.08
CA GLN A 104 14.37 17.99 -9.66
C GLN A 104 14.61 16.58 -9.12
N LEU A 105 14.47 16.38 -7.80
CA LEU A 105 14.59 15.05 -7.21
C LEU A 105 13.48 14.11 -7.73
N GLY A 106 12.24 14.58 -7.84
CA GLY A 106 11.15 13.79 -8.42
C GLY A 106 11.45 13.30 -9.85
N LEU A 107 11.97 14.19 -10.71
CA LEU A 107 12.37 13.83 -12.08
C LEU A 107 13.57 12.86 -12.08
N GLN A 108 14.55 13.07 -11.20
CA GLN A 108 15.69 12.16 -11.06
C GLN A 108 15.24 10.76 -10.67
N LEU A 109 14.27 10.62 -9.77
CA LEU A 109 13.71 9.33 -9.36
C LEU A 109 12.98 8.62 -10.52
N CYS A 110 12.24 9.37 -11.35
CA CYS A 110 11.59 8.83 -12.55
C CYS A 110 12.58 8.25 -13.57
N LEU A 111 13.81 8.77 -13.63
CA LEU A 111 14.86 8.22 -14.48
C LEU A 111 15.59 7.07 -13.78
N SER A 112 15.88 7.23 -12.48
CA SER A 112 16.68 6.27 -11.71
C SER A 112 15.98 4.90 -11.63
N VAL A 113 14.66 4.88 -11.49
CA VAL A 113 13.87 3.64 -11.37
C VAL A 113 13.87 2.77 -12.63
N GLN A 114 14.35 3.30 -13.76
CA GLN A 114 14.43 2.55 -15.02
C GLN A 114 15.73 1.75 -15.14
N TYR A 115 16.72 2.02 -14.28
CA TYR A 115 17.97 1.26 -14.26
C TYR A 115 17.78 -0.10 -13.56
N PRO A 116 18.71 -1.05 -13.77
CA PRO A 116 18.77 -2.26 -12.96
C PRO A 116 19.16 -1.99 -11.49
N PRO A 117 18.84 -2.90 -10.55
CA PRO A 117 19.12 -2.72 -9.12
C PRO A 117 20.60 -2.49 -8.80
N GLU A 118 21.51 -3.10 -9.55
CA GLU A 118 22.96 -2.90 -9.41
C GLU A 118 23.43 -1.46 -9.71
N HIS A 119 22.59 -0.65 -10.36
CA HIS A 119 22.86 0.76 -10.68
C HIS A 119 21.97 1.73 -9.87
N GLY A 120 21.25 1.25 -8.85
CA GLY A 120 20.44 2.09 -7.97
C GLY A 120 19.00 2.35 -8.45
N GLY A 121 18.52 1.58 -9.42
CA GLY A 121 17.10 1.49 -9.80
C GLY A 121 16.48 0.19 -9.34
#